data_AF-A0A127F0V9-F1
#
_entry.id   AF-A0A127F0V9-F1
#
_cell.length_a   1.000
_cell.length_b   1.000
_cell.length_c   1.000
_cell.angle_alpha   90.00
_cell.angle_beta   90.00
_cell.angle_gamma   90.00
#
_symmetry.space_group_name_H-M   'P 1'
#
loop_
_entity.id
_entity.type
_entity.pdbx_description
1 polymer ?
#
loop_
_entity_poly.entity_id
_entity_poly.type
_entity_poly.pdbx_seq_one_letter_code
_entity_poly.pdbx_strand_id
1 'polypeptide(L)'
;MSRLVAPKLTVRATGPSARTARRPSSPARSIPARKSRSKFLRYYPGGFKDADYIDLERGYKWTAHERWIETLSDTQFRALLRRGDFAGIAQRAVAIESRTNLLFSFEKMALRDAVKSSAGAKAFANGLWALLHGDSAMSVRFEAWIDALSGLPRRQTRVLTWPLATVFGFIAQPRLHFFLKPMVTRRAATNYGYDLHYQARPDWTAYSGALRFARAVGSDIRDLRPRDMIDLQSFIWVQGSDEYPD
;
A
#
# COMPACT_ATOMS: atom_id res chain seq x y z
N MET A 1 30.64 22.36 -87.86
CA MET A 1 31.95 22.54 -87.21
C MET A 1 31.72 22.84 -85.73
N SER A 2 32.36 22.05 -84.86
CA SER A 2 32.90 22.36 -83.50
C SER A 2 32.19 23.42 -82.65
N ARG A 3 31.89 23.26 -81.35
CA ARG A 3 32.23 22.40 -80.21
C ARG A 3 31.06 22.68 -79.19
N LEU A 4 30.81 22.03 -78.06
CA LEU A 4 31.67 21.59 -76.97
C LEU A 4 30.76 20.79 -76.01
N VAL A 5 31.25 19.64 -75.55
CA VAL A 5 30.61 18.74 -74.59
C VAL A 5 30.77 19.30 -73.18
N ALA A 6 29.71 19.23 -72.36
CA ALA A 6 29.79 19.38 -70.91
C ALA A 6 29.04 18.21 -70.23
N PRO A 7 29.64 17.49 -69.27
CA PRO A 7 28.99 16.34 -68.63
C PRO A 7 28.12 16.80 -67.44
N LYS A 8 26.90 16.26 -67.33
CA LYS A 8 26.08 16.37 -66.12
C LYS A 8 26.61 15.38 -65.07
N LEU A 9 27.22 15.92 -64.02
CA LEU A 9 27.57 15.20 -62.80
C LEU A 9 26.30 14.79 -62.03
N THR A 10 26.13 13.49 -61.85
CA THR A 10 25.13 12.90 -60.95
C THR A 10 25.67 12.97 -59.52
N VAL A 11 25.18 13.90 -58.71
CA VAL A 11 25.48 13.94 -57.27
C VAL A 11 24.54 12.98 -56.55
N ARG A 12 25.07 11.82 -56.11
CA ARG A 12 24.43 10.97 -55.10
C ARG A 12 24.50 11.68 -53.75
N ALA A 13 23.34 12.09 -53.24
CA ALA A 13 23.21 12.52 -51.85
C ALA A 13 23.25 11.28 -50.94
N THR A 14 24.37 11.09 -50.24
CA THR A 14 24.48 10.19 -49.10
C THR A 14 23.78 10.82 -47.91
N GLY A 15 22.55 10.40 -47.62
CA GLY A 15 21.86 10.76 -46.38
C GLY A 15 22.52 10.11 -45.16
N PRO A 16 22.63 10.79 -44.00
CA PRO A 16 23.20 10.20 -42.81
C PRO A 16 22.28 9.10 -42.28
N SER A 17 22.87 7.92 -42.09
CA SER A 17 22.24 6.76 -41.43
C SER A 17 21.70 7.17 -40.06
N ALA A 18 20.38 7.07 -39.90
CA ALA A 18 19.69 7.31 -38.65
C ALA A 18 20.13 6.26 -37.63
N ARG A 19 21.12 6.62 -36.81
CA ARG A 19 21.56 5.85 -35.65
C ARG A 19 20.37 5.76 -34.70
N THR A 20 19.72 4.60 -34.66
CA THR A 20 18.62 4.29 -33.76
C THR A 20 19.09 4.57 -32.33
N ALA A 21 18.63 5.68 -31.75
CA ALA A 21 18.90 6.02 -30.38
C ALA A 21 18.28 4.93 -29.50
N ARG A 22 19.13 4.02 -29.02
CA ARG A 22 18.78 3.02 -28.00
C ARG A 22 18.13 3.76 -26.85
N ARG A 23 16.83 3.53 -26.61
CA ARG A 23 16.14 4.02 -25.42
C ARG A 23 17.00 3.66 -24.21
N PRO A 24 17.27 4.58 -23.28
CA PRO A 24 18.02 4.24 -22.07
C PRO A 24 17.28 3.08 -21.39
N SER A 25 17.97 1.95 -21.27
CA SER A 25 17.49 0.79 -20.50
C SER A 25 17.13 1.30 -19.11
N SER A 26 15.94 0.94 -18.60
CA SER A 26 15.61 1.20 -17.20
C SER A 26 16.79 0.80 -16.31
N PRO A 27 17.14 1.60 -15.29
CA PRO A 27 18.27 1.30 -14.43
C PRO A 27 18.15 -0.15 -13.96
N ALA A 28 19.23 -0.92 -14.10
CA ALA A 28 19.24 -2.31 -13.72
C ALA A 28 18.86 -2.43 -12.24
N ARG A 29 17.91 -3.32 -11.92
CA ARG A 29 17.46 -3.57 -10.54
C ARG A 29 18.66 -3.82 -9.63
N SER A 30 18.62 -3.26 -8.41
CA SER A 30 19.60 -3.54 -7.37
C SER A 30 19.69 -5.06 -7.09
N ILE A 31 20.82 -5.52 -6.54
CA ILE A 31 20.98 -6.93 -6.16
C ILE A 31 19.88 -7.37 -5.17
N PRO A 32 19.57 -6.59 -4.10
CA PRO A 32 18.46 -6.90 -3.19
C PRO A 32 17.12 -7.01 -3.92
N ALA A 33 16.78 -6.06 -4.79
CA ALA A 33 15.53 -6.07 -5.54
C ALA A 33 15.40 -7.32 -6.44
N ARG A 34 16.49 -7.75 -7.09
CA ARG A 34 16.52 -8.99 -7.86
C ARG A 34 16.30 -10.22 -6.98
N LYS A 35 16.97 -10.31 -5.83
CA LYS A 35 16.80 -11.42 -4.88
C LYS A 35 15.36 -11.50 -4.36
N SER A 36 14.79 -10.39 -3.91
CA SER A 36 13.41 -10.35 -3.42
C SER A 36 12.40 -10.73 -4.50
N ARG A 37 12.61 -10.26 -5.74
CA ARG A 37 11.79 -10.67 -6.89
C ARG A 37 11.87 -12.17 -7.13
N SER A 38 13.07 -12.75 -7.13
CA SER A 38 13.25 -14.19 -7.31
C SER A 38 12.59 -14.99 -6.18
N LYS A 39 12.73 -14.56 -4.93
CA LYS A 39 12.05 -15.18 -3.79
C LYS A 39 10.53 -15.18 -3.96
N PHE A 40 9.95 -14.03 -4.32
CA PHE A 40 8.51 -13.94 -4.55
C PHE A 40 8.04 -14.89 -5.66
N LEU A 41 8.75 -14.95 -6.79
CA LEU A 41 8.39 -15.83 -7.90
C LEU A 41 8.64 -17.32 -7.63
N ARG A 42 9.47 -17.66 -6.64
CA ARG A 42 9.61 -19.06 -6.22
C ARG A 42 8.34 -19.58 -5.56
N TYR A 43 7.70 -18.74 -4.75
CA TYR A 43 6.42 -19.08 -4.10
C TYR A 43 5.23 -18.88 -5.04
N TYR A 44 5.29 -17.87 -5.91
CA TYR A 44 4.21 -17.54 -6.85
C TYR A 44 4.76 -17.41 -8.27
N PRO A 45 4.94 -18.52 -9.02
CA PRO A 45 5.49 -18.50 -10.38
C PRO A 45 4.71 -17.60 -11.34
N GLY A 46 3.39 -17.48 -11.19
CA GLY A 46 2.51 -16.58 -11.95
C GLY A 46 2.54 -15.11 -11.48
N GLY A 47 3.35 -14.79 -10.47
CA GLY A 47 3.42 -13.47 -9.83
C GLY A 47 2.06 -13.06 -9.22
N PHE A 48 1.65 -11.81 -9.42
CA PHE A 48 0.39 -11.30 -8.86
C PHE A 48 -0.89 -11.88 -9.51
N LYS A 49 -0.73 -12.70 -10.56
CA LYS A 49 -1.83 -13.43 -11.21
C LYS A 49 -1.84 -14.92 -10.84
N ASP A 50 -0.87 -15.36 -10.05
CA ASP A 50 -0.80 -16.73 -9.56
C ASP A 50 -2.05 -17.07 -8.74
N ALA A 51 -2.60 -18.27 -8.92
CA ALA A 51 -3.82 -18.68 -8.26
C ALA A 51 -3.63 -18.77 -6.74
N ASP A 52 -2.49 -19.30 -6.29
CA ASP A 52 -2.17 -19.44 -4.87
C ASP A 52 -1.93 -18.07 -4.24
N TYR A 53 -1.30 -17.15 -4.98
CA TYR A 53 -1.19 -15.76 -4.54
C TYR A 53 -2.57 -15.10 -4.35
N ILE A 54 -3.47 -15.31 -5.31
CA ILE A 54 -4.82 -14.74 -5.24
C ILE A 54 -5.57 -15.31 -4.04
N ASP A 55 -5.49 -16.62 -3.80
CA ASP A 55 -6.21 -17.27 -2.69
C ASP A 55 -5.62 -16.91 -1.32
N LEU A 56 -4.31 -17.10 -1.16
CA LEU A 56 -3.64 -17.01 0.14
C LEU A 56 -3.37 -15.58 0.59
N GLU A 57 -3.10 -14.68 -0.36
CA GLU A 57 -2.59 -13.34 -0.04
C GLU A 57 -3.57 -12.23 -0.40
N ARG A 58 -4.20 -12.25 -1.58
CA ARG A 58 -4.99 -11.11 -2.06
C ARG A 58 -6.49 -11.21 -1.77
N GLY A 59 -7.09 -12.38 -1.93
CA GLY A 59 -8.54 -12.57 -2.05
C GLY A 59 -9.30 -12.05 -0.85
N TYR A 60 -8.87 -12.41 0.36
CA TYR A 60 -9.51 -11.95 1.59
C TYR A 60 -9.34 -10.42 1.81
N LYS A 61 -8.20 -9.84 1.43
CA LYS A 61 -7.95 -8.38 1.53
C LYS A 61 -8.83 -7.61 0.56
N TRP A 62 -8.98 -8.12 -0.66
CA TRP A 62 -9.85 -7.54 -1.68
C TRP A 62 -11.33 -7.66 -1.30
N THR A 63 -11.74 -8.82 -0.77
CA THR A 63 -13.10 -9.02 -0.25
C THR A 63 -13.44 -8.03 0.87
N ALA A 64 -12.47 -7.71 1.75
CA ALA A 64 -12.64 -6.69 2.77
C ALA A 64 -12.80 -5.28 2.16
N HIS A 65 -12.04 -4.97 1.11
CA HIS A 65 -12.20 -3.72 0.35
C HIS A 65 -13.59 -3.63 -0.32
N GLU A 66 -14.06 -4.69 -0.96
CA GLU A 66 -15.39 -4.71 -1.60
C GLU A 66 -16.50 -4.46 -0.58
N ARG A 67 -16.43 -5.11 0.59
CA ARG A 67 -17.37 -4.87 1.70
C ARG A 67 -17.29 -3.45 2.24
N TRP A 68 -16.10 -2.86 2.26
CA TRP A 68 -15.93 -1.46 2.61
C TRP A 68 -16.69 -0.56 1.64
N ILE A 69 -16.52 -0.77 0.34
CA ILE A 69 -17.24 -0.01 -0.69
C ILE A 69 -18.76 -0.23 -0.57
N GLU A 70 -19.20 -1.45 -0.31
CA GLU A 70 -20.62 -1.80 -0.20
C GLU A 70 -21.30 -1.19 1.04
N THR A 71 -20.60 -1.15 2.18
CA THR A 71 -21.24 -0.88 3.49
C THR A 71 -20.75 0.38 4.19
N LEU A 72 -19.62 0.92 3.77
CA LEU A 72 -18.93 2.06 4.38
C LEU A 72 -18.22 2.96 3.33
N SER A 73 -18.79 3.07 2.13
CA SER A 73 -18.34 4.03 1.10
C SER A 73 -18.41 5.48 1.60
N ASP A 74 -17.73 6.41 0.93
CA ASP A 74 -17.76 7.86 1.23
C ASP A 74 -19.20 8.39 1.41
N THR A 75 -20.11 7.98 0.54
CA THR A 75 -21.53 8.37 0.62
C THR A 75 -22.21 7.81 1.87
N GLN A 76 -22.02 6.53 2.18
CA GLN A 76 -22.66 5.85 3.32
C GLN A 76 -22.07 6.32 4.65
N PHE A 77 -20.76 6.12 4.85
CA PHE A 77 -19.85 7.21 5.21
C PHE A 77 -20.42 8.47 5.89
N ARG A 78 -20.47 9.51 5.06
CA ARG A 78 -21.05 10.82 5.32
C ARG A 78 -22.50 10.76 5.82
N ALA A 79 -23.33 9.89 5.26
CA ALA A 79 -24.73 9.76 5.67
C ALA A 79 -24.88 9.27 7.12
N LEU A 80 -24.04 8.32 7.55
CA LEU A 80 -23.95 7.84 8.93
C LEU A 80 -23.49 8.96 9.89
N LEU A 81 -22.47 9.73 9.48
CA LEU A 81 -21.96 10.85 10.28
C LEU A 81 -23.02 11.93 10.49
N ARG A 82 -23.73 12.34 9.43
CA ARG A 82 -24.76 13.39 9.51
C ARG A 82 -25.90 13.04 10.45
N ARG A 83 -26.26 11.75 10.54
CA ARG A 83 -27.29 11.28 11.49
C ARG A 83 -26.76 10.97 12.89
N GLY A 84 -25.46 11.18 13.14
CA GLY A 84 -24.82 10.87 14.42
C GLY A 84 -24.69 9.38 14.73
N ASP A 85 -24.81 8.50 13.74
CA ASP A 85 -24.73 7.04 13.91
C ASP A 85 -23.28 6.56 13.92
N PHE A 86 -22.54 7.03 14.92
CA PHE A 86 -21.12 6.69 15.11
C PHE A 86 -20.94 5.22 15.49
N ALA A 87 -21.89 4.65 16.24
CA ALA A 87 -21.89 3.24 16.59
C ALA A 87 -22.01 2.35 15.35
N GLY A 88 -22.90 2.69 14.41
CA GLY A 88 -23.04 1.97 13.15
C GLY A 88 -21.78 2.02 12.29
N ILE A 89 -21.08 3.16 12.24
CA ILE A 89 -19.78 3.28 11.54
C ILE A 89 -18.75 2.33 12.17
N ALA A 90 -18.59 2.41 13.49
CA ALA A 90 -17.62 1.59 14.21
C ALA A 90 -17.92 0.09 14.06
N GLN A 91 -19.19 -0.31 14.17
CA GLN A 91 -19.62 -1.69 13.98
C GLN A 91 -19.31 -2.21 12.58
N ARG A 92 -19.56 -1.42 11.52
CA ARG A 92 -19.25 -1.80 10.13
C ARG A 92 -17.75 -1.95 9.92
N ALA A 93 -16.95 -1.00 10.38
CA ALA A 93 -15.49 -1.07 10.27
C ALA A 93 -14.92 -2.31 10.99
N VAL A 94 -15.35 -2.55 12.23
CA VAL A 94 -14.98 -3.75 13.02
C VAL A 94 -15.42 -5.04 12.31
N ALA A 95 -16.66 -5.08 11.79
CA ALA A 95 -17.18 -6.27 11.11
C ALA A 95 -16.39 -6.60 9.84
N ILE A 96 -16.00 -5.59 9.06
CA ILE A 96 -15.13 -5.76 7.88
C ILE A 96 -13.78 -6.35 8.30
N GLU A 97 -13.10 -5.71 9.26
CA GLU A 97 -11.77 -6.14 9.69
C GLU A 97 -11.79 -7.55 10.31
N SER A 98 -12.81 -7.85 11.13
CA SER A 98 -12.90 -9.11 11.88
C SER A 98 -12.84 -10.36 11.00
N ARG A 99 -13.27 -10.27 9.74
CA ARG A 99 -13.27 -11.35 8.73
C ARG A 99 -11.94 -11.49 7.99
N THR A 100 -10.94 -10.69 8.35
CA THR A 100 -9.58 -10.77 7.83
C THR A 100 -8.64 -11.37 8.87
N ASN A 101 -7.44 -11.78 8.46
CA ASN A 101 -6.34 -12.13 9.38
C ASN A 101 -5.35 -10.95 9.57
N LEU A 102 -5.75 -9.72 9.22
CA LEU A 102 -4.87 -8.55 9.26
C LEU A 102 -4.51 -8.14 10.69
N LEU A 103 -5.47 -7.99 11.60
CA LEU A 103 -5.16 -7.68 13.01
C LEU A 103 -4.99 -8.95 13.85
N PHE A 104 -4.08 -8.89 14.82
CA PHE A 104 -3.97 -9.93 15.84
C PHE A 104 -5.19 -9.93 16.78
N SER A 105 -5.46 -11.06 17.43
CA SER A 105 -6.62 -11.23 18.32
C SER A 105 -6.71 -10.13 19.41
N PHE A 106 -5.57 -9.77 20.02
CA PHE A 106 -5.53 -8.71 21.04
C PHE A 106 -5.82 -7.31 20.47
N GLU A 107 -5.45 -7.03 19.22
CA GLU A 107 -5.75 -5.76 18.54
C GLU A 107 -7.24 -5.68 18.21
N LYS A 108 -7.81 -6.79 17.71
CA LYS A 108 -9.26 -6.91 17.47
C LYS A 108 -10.07 -6.70 18.76
N MET A 109 -9.60 -7.27 19.87
CA MET A 109 -10.22 -7.07 21.19
C MET A 109 -10.12 -5.63 21.65
N ALA A 110 -8.93 -5.02 21.57
CA ALA A 110 -8.69 -3.64 21.95
C ALA A 110 -9.60 -2.67 21.19
N LEU A 111 -9.67 -2.83 19.86
CA LEU A 111 -10.54 -2.03 19.01
C LEU A 111 -12.02 -2.20 19.39
N ARG A 112 -12.49 -3.45 19.51
CA ARG A 112 -13.89 -3.73 19.89
C ARG A 112 -14.24 -3.09 21.22
N ASP A 113 -13.38 -3.19 22.21
CA ASP A 113 -13.61 -2.60 23.53
C ASP A 113 -13.59 -1.08 23.50
N ALA A 114 -12.68 -0.49 22.74
CA ALA A 114 -12.54 0.95 22.59
C ALA A 114 -13.79 1.61 22.00
N VAL A 115 -14.44 0.96 21.02
CA VAL A 115 -15.60 1.53 20.32
C VAL A 115 -16.95 1.12 20.90
N LYS A 116 -16.99 0.36 22.01
CA LYS A 116 -18.24 -0.02 22.70
C LYS A 116 -18.98 1.18 23.28
N SER A 117 -18.26 2.19 23.78
CA SER A 117 -18.88 3.39 24.35
C SER A 117 -19.27 4.36 23.25
N SER A 118 -20.34 5.14 23.47
CA SER A 118 -20.77 6.18 22.53
C SER A 118 -19.65 7.19 22.24
N ALA A 119 -18.91 7.60 23.28
CA ALA A 119 -17.77 8.50 23.14
C ALA A 119 -16.63 7.88 22.30
N GLY A 120 -16.30 6.61 22.55
CA GLY A 120 -15.26 5.89 21.79
C GLY A 120 -15.64 5.67 20.32
N ALA A 121 -16.88 5.25 20.06
CA ALA A 121 -17.41 5.13 18.69
C ALA A 121 -17.37 6.47 17.95
N LYS A 122 -17.77 7.57 18.62
CA LYS A 122 -17.73 8.93 18.06
C LYS A 122 -16.31 9.38 17.75
N ALA A 123 -15.36 9.19 18.65
CA ALA A 123 -13.97 9.55 18.43
C ALA A 123 -13.35 8.76 17.27
N PHE A 124 -13.58 7.44 17.25
CA PHE A 124 -13.12 6.55 16.18
C PHE A 124 -13.71 6.95 14.82
N ALA A 125 -15.03 7.13 14.74
CA ALA A 125 -15.72 7.43 13.48
C ALA A 125 -15.28 8.77 12.87
N ASN A 126 -15.16 9.82 13.70
CA ASN A 126 -14.71 11.13 13.22
C ASN A 126 -13.23 11.12 12.83
N GLY A 127 -12.36 10.48 13.62
CA GLY A 127 -10.95 10.34 13.30
C GLY A 127 -10.72 9.56 12.01
N LEU A 128 -11.46 8.46 11.82
CA LEU A 128 -11.38 7.64 10.61
C LEU A 128 -11.90 8.38 9.38
N TRP A 129 -12.98 9.14 9.52
CA TRP A 129 -13.46 10.01 8.44
C TRP A 129 -12.42 11.07 8.06
N ALA A 130 -11.84 11.76 9.05
CA ALA A 130 -10.79 12.73 8.82
C ALA A 130 -9.58 12.11 8.11
N LEU A 131 -9.18 10.89 8.51
CA LEU A 131 -8.12 10.15 7.83
C LEU A 131 -8.42 9.88 6.36
N LEU A 132 -9.63 9.47 6.02
CA LEU A 132 -9.97 8.96 4.68
C LEU A 132 -10.43 10.05 3.72
N HIS A 133 -11.18 11.03 4.22
CA HIS A 133 -11.97 11.97 3.43
C HIS A 133 -11.72 13.43 3.79
N GLY A 134 -10.83 13.73 4.74
CA GLY A 134 -10.48 15.11 5.07
C GLY A 134 -9.70 15.82 3.95
N ASP A 135 -9.89 17.13 3.83
CA ASP A 135 -9.28 17.95 2.78
C ASP A 135 -7.83 18.39 3.11
N SER A 136 -7.40 18.24 4.36
CA SER A 136 -6.04 18.56 4.81
C SER A 136 -4.99 17.63 4.18
N ALA A 137 -3.73 18.05 4.22
CA ALA A 137 -2.61 17.20 3.82
C ALA A 137 -2.63 15.86 4.60
N MET A 138 -2.27 14.77 3.93
CA MET A 138 -2.29 13.42 4.52
C MET A 138 -1.51 13.32 5.84
N SER A 139 -0.41 14.07 6.00
CA SER A 139 0.34 14.16 7.25
C SER A 139 -0.54 14.60 8.41
N VAL A 140 -1.27 15.70 8.24
CA VAL A 140 -2.19 16.25 9.25
C VAL A 140 -3.31 15.26 9.55
N ARG A 141 -3.89 14.65 8.51
CA ARG A 141 -4.98 13.67 8.68
C ARG A 141 -4.52 12.43 9.43
N PHE A 142 -3.31 11.94 9.13
CA PHE A 142 -2.74 10.77 9.78
C PHE A 142 -2.38 11.04 11.23
N GLU A 143 -1.76 12.18 11.56
CA GLU A 143 -1.47 12.54 12.96
C GLU A 143 -2.75 12.71 13.78
N ALA A 144 -3.79 13.38 13.23
CA ALA A 144 -5.09 13.48 13.88
C ALA A 144 -5.73 12.10 14.12
N TRP A 145 -5.49 11.14 13.22
CA TRP A 145 -5.92 9.76 13.40
C TRP A 145 -5.13 9.03 14.51
N ILE A 146 -3.82 9.24 14.60
CA ILE A 146 -3.00 8.73 15.70
C ILE A 146 -3.48 9.29 17.05
N ASP A 147 -3.83 10.57 17.10
CA ASP A 147 -4.38 11.20 18.31
C ASP A 147 -5.75 10.63 18.68
N ALA A 148 -6.64 10.45 17.70
CA ALA A 148 -7.93 9.82 17.91
C ALA A 148 -7.78 8.40 18.48
N LEU A 149 -6.92 7.57 17.89
CA LEU A 149 -6.63 6.23 18.41
C LEU A 149 -5.95 6.25 19.78
N SER A 150 -5.09 7.24 20.04
CA SER A 150 -4.41 7.39 21.31
C SER A 150 -5.38 7.66 22.46
N GLY A 151 -6.38 8.50 22.21
CA GLY A 151 -7.41 8.91 23.17
C GLY A 151 -8.56 7.93 23.36
N LEU A 152 -8.62 6.84 22.57
CA LEU A 152 -9.65 5.82 22.75
C LEU A 152 -9.52 5.10 24.10
N PRO A 153 -10.66 4.70 24.71
CA PRO A 153 -10.66 3.98 25.98
C PRO A 153 -9.80 2.72 25.94
N ARG A 154 -8.99 2.51 26.98
CA ARG A 154 -8.11 1.34 27.12
C ARG A 154 -8.54 0.54 28.34
N ARG A 155 -9.02 -0.69 28.14
CA ARG A 155 -9.33 -1.60 29.25
C ARG A 155 -8.12 -2.44 29.67
N GLN A 156 -7.44 -3.08 28.72
CA GLN A 156 -6.35 -4.01 29.00
C GLN A 156 -5.12 -3.72 28.13
N THR A 157 -5.31 -3.65 26.80
CA THR A 157 -4.23 -3.45 25.83
C THR A 157 -4.30 -2.06 25.19
N ARG A 158 -3.15 -1.60 24.68
CA ARG A 158 -3.08 -0.34 23.93
C ARG A 158 -3.81 -0.50 22.60
N VAL A 159 -4.68 0.46 22.29
CA VAL A 159 -5.38 0.51 21.00
C VAL A 159 -4.43 1.01 19.90
N LEU A 160 -3.60 2.01 20.20
CA LEU A 160 -2.65 2.53 19.22
C LEU A 160 -1.52 1.52 18.94
N THR A 161 -1.61 0.85 17.80
CA THR A 161 -0.57 0.00 17.20
C THR A 161 -0.42 0.34 15.71
N TRP A 162 0.72 0.01 15.11
CA TRP A 162 0.95 0.19 13.68
C TRP A 162 -0.09 -0.54 12.79
N PRO A 163 -0.43 -1.82 13.05
CA PRO A 163 -1.47 -2.49 12.30
C PRO A 163 -2.81 -1.75 12.39
N LEU A 164 -3.27 -1.38 13.59
CA LEU A 164 -4.54 -0.69 13.73
C LEU A 164 -4.54 0.70 13.08
N ALA A 165 -3.43 1.44 13.21
CA ALA A 165 -3.28 2.76 12.60
C ALA A 165 -3.38 2.72 11.06
N THR A 166 -3.06 1.60 10.43
CA THR A 166 -2.92 1.50 8.98
C THR A 166 -3.93 0.58 8.29
N VAL A 167 -4.61 -0.31 9.03
CA VAL A 167 -5.53 -1.32 8.45
C VAL A 167 -6.73 -0.71 7.73
N PHE A 168 -7.37 0.31 8.31
CA PHE A 168 -8.60 0.84 7.72
C PHE A 168 -8.33 1.68 6.48
N GLY A 169 -7.26 2.49 6.47
CA GLY A 169 -6.81 3.17 5.27
C GLY A 169 -6.49 2.18 4.15
N PHE A 170 -5.76 1.11 4.48
CA PHE A 170 -5.40 0.06 3.53
C PHE A 170 -6.62 -0.66 2.93
N ILE A 171 -7.60 -1.02 3.75
CA ILE A 171 -8.85 -1.65 3.29
C ILE A 171 -9.69 -0.68 2.47
N ALA A 172 -9.87 0.56 2.94
CA ALA A 172 -10.76 1.54 2.31
C ALA A 172 -10.21 2.04 0.96
N GLN A 173 -8.90 2.28 0.90
CA GLN A 173 -8.24 2.99 -0.19
C GLN A 173 -6.89 2.30 -0.53
N PRO A 174 -6.92 1.06 -1.07
CA PRO A 174 -5.72 0.25 -1.31
C PRO A 174 -4.78 0.85 -2.36
N ARG A 175 -5.20 1.87 -3.12
CA ARG A 175 -4.31 2.61 -4.01
C ARG A 175 -3.42 3.63 -3.29
N LEU A 176 -3.80 4.05 -2.08
CA LEU A 176 -3.15 5.14 -1.35
C LEU A 176 -2.40 4.65 -0.12
N HIS A 177 -3.02 3.75 0.65
CA HIS A 177 -2.55 3.36 1.97
C HIS A 177 -1.88 2.00 1.96
N PHE A 178 -0.80 1.88 2.70
CA PHE A 178 -0.07 0.64 2.96
C PHE A 178 -0.41 0.13 4.37
N PHE A 179 -0.52 -1.19 4.53
CA PHE A 179 -0.71 -1.84 5.83
C PHE A 179 0.64 -2.25 6.43
N LEU A 180 0.99 -1.65 7.58
CA LEU A 180 2.30 -1.80 8.21
C LEU A 180 2.25 -2.84 9.33
N LYS A 181 2.90 -3.99 9.10
CA LYS A 181 3.21 -4.99 10.12
C LYS A 181 4.66 -4.79 10.58
N PRO A 182 4.92 -4.32 11.82
CA PRO A 182 6.24 -3.81 12.22
C PRO A 182 7.42 -4.73 11.94
N MET A 183 7.41 -5.95 12.49
CA MET A 183 8.57 -6.85 12.38
C MET A 183 8.82 -7.30 10.94
N VAL A 184 7.75 -7.70 10.25
CA VAL A 184 7.80 -8.14 8.86
C VAL A 184 8.27 -7.02 7.93
N THR A 185 7.73 -5.81 8.09
CA THR A 185 8.10 -4.66 7.24
C THR A 185 9.55 -4.25 7.47
N ARG A 186 10.03 -4.27 8.73
CA ARG A 186 11.43 -3.99 9.05
C ARG A 186 12.37 -5.02 8.44
N ARG A 187 12.09 -6.32 8.61
CA ARG A 187 12.92 -7.38 8.04
C ARG A 187 12.95 -7.31 6.52
N ALA A 188 11.80 -7.09 5.89
CA ALA A 188 11.71 -6.88 4.46
C ALA A 188 12.54 -5.69 3.99
N ALA A 189 12.47 -4.54 4.69
CA ALA A 189 13.26 -3.36 4.37
C ALA A 189 14.77 -3.63 4.48
N THR A 190 15.23 -4.30 5.55
CA THR A 190 16.63 -4.73 5.69
C THR A 190 17.06 -5.64 4.54
N ASN A 191 16.25 -6.65 4.21
CA ASN A 191 16.53 -7.58 3.10
C ASN A 191 16.55 -6.88 1.74
N TYR A 192 15.78 -5.80 1.59
CA TYR A 192 15.75 -4.96 0.39
C TYR A 192 16.85 -3.89 0.35
N GLY A 193 17.63 -3.72 1.44
CA GLY A 193 18.62 -2.66 1.57
C GLY A 193 18.01 -1.25 1.68
N TYR A 194 16.81 -1.13 2.24
CA TYR A 194 16.11 0.14 2.41
C TYR A 194 16.14 0.58 3.87
N ASP A 195 16.56 1.82 4.14
CA ASP A 195 16.47 2.41 5.47
C ASP A 195 15.05 2.93 5.74
N LEU A 196 14.28 2.16 6.52
CA LEU A 196 12.89 2.48 6.84
C LEU A 196 12.77 3.62 7.87
N HIS A 197 13.83 3.94 8.63
CA HIS A 197 13.77 4.82 9.81
C HIS A 197 12.58 4.50 10.73
N TYR A 198 12.44 3.22 11.10
CA TYR A 198 11.28 2.74 11.87
C TYR A 198 11.20 3.37 13.27
N GLN A 199 9.99 3.76 13.66
CA GLN A 199 9.63 4.18 15.01
C GLN A 199 8.61 3.22 15.63
N ALA A 200 8.73 2.96 16.93
CA ALA A 200 7.84 2.02 17.61
C ALA A 200 6.42 2.56 17.82
N ARG A 201 6.31 3.86 18.14
CA ARG A 201 5.04 4.57 18.19
C ARG A 201 4.67 4.99 16.76
N PRO A 202 3.43 4.78 16.30
CA PRO A 202 2.96 5.29 15.02
C PRO A 202 3.10 6.82 14.91
N ASP A 203 3.63 7.28 13.78
CA ASP A 203 3.75 8.70 13.40
C ASP A 203 3.80 8.83 11.86
N TRP A 204 3.62 10.04 11.35
CA TRP A 204 3.64 10.30 9.91
C TRP A 204 5.00 10.10 9.25
N THR A 205 6.10 10.43 9.95
CA THR A 205 7.45 10.33 9.38
C THR A 205 7.78 8.89 9.03
N ALA A 206 7.57 7.96 9.96
CA ALA A 206 7.75 6.54 9.74
C ALA A 206 6.72 5.98 8.73
N TYR A 207 5.46 6.41 8.78
CA TYR A 207 4.45 5.92 7.83
C TYR A 207 4.73 6.34 6.39
N SER A 208 5.10 7.61 6.17
CA SER A 208 5.48 8.12 4.86
C SER A 208 6.77 7.46 4.34
N GLY A 209 7.69 7.07 5.24
CA GLY A 209 8.82 6.20 4.94
C GLY A 209 8.39 4.84 4.39
N ALA A 210 7.45 4.17 5.04
CA ALA A 210 6.89 2.89 4.59
C ALA A 210 6.15 3.00 3.25
N LEU A 211 5.39 4.09 3.02
CA LEU A 211 4.74 4.36 1.74
C LEU A 211 5.76 4.56 0.61
N ARG A 212 6.86 5.29 0.88
CA ARG A 212 7.97 5.44 -0.08
C ARG A 212 8.66 4.11 -0.37
N PHE A 213 8.89 3.30 0.66
CA PHE A 213 9.44 1.96 0.50
C PHE A 213 8.57 1.09 -0.42
N ALA A 214 7.26 1.00 -0.15
CA ALA A 214 6.35 0.23 -1.00
C ALA A 214 6.35 0.71 -2.46
N ARG A 215 6.37 2.03 -2.70
CA ARG A 215 6.42 2.59 -4.07
C ARG A 215 7.76 2.34 -4.77
N ALA A 216 8.87 2.34 -4.04
CA ALA A 216 10.18 1.98 -4.58
C ALA A 216 10.18 0.52 -5.03
N VAL A 217 9.72 -0.39 -4.15
CA VAL A 217 9.53 -1.82 -4.49
C VAL A 217 8.65 -1.97 -5.73
N GLY A 218 7.50 -1.28 -5.78
CA GLY A 218 6.58 -1.32 -6.92
C GLY A 218 7.20 -0.84 -8.24
N SER A 219 8.12 0.12 -8.17
CA SER A 219 8.87 0.59 -9.34
C SER A 219 9.86 -0.46 -9.83
N ASP A 220 10.55 -1.14 -8.90
CA ASP A 220 11.52 -2.18 -9.21
C ASP A 220 10.88 -3.45 -9.76
N ILE A 221 9.66 -3.79 -9.34
CA ILE A 221 8.92 -4.97 -9.81
C ILE A 221 7.81 -4.66 -10.83
N ARG A 222 7.89 -3.50 -11.50
CA ARG A 222 6.84 -3.03 -12.44
C ARG A 222 6.52 -4.05 -13.55
N ASP A 223 7.48 -4.87 -13.94
CA ASP A 223 7.30 -5.96 -14.90
C ASP A 223 6.29 -7.02 -14.43
N LEU A 224 6.16 -7.23 -13.12
CA LEU A 224 5.16 -8.12 -12.52
C LEU A 224 3.75 -7.50 -12.49
N ARG A 225 3.64 -6.20 -12.80
CA ARG A 225 2.38 -5.43 -12.86
C ARG A 225 1.56 -5.48 -11.55
N PRO A 226 2.12 -5.06 -10.40
CA PRO A 226 1.32 -4.88 -9.18
C PRO A 226 0.19 -3.87 -9.42
N ARG A 227 -0.99 -4.14 -8.86
CA ARG A 227 -2.22 -3.35 -9.04
C ARG A 227 -2.35 -2.20 -8.05
N ASP A 228 -1.96 -2.43 -6.81
CA ASP A 228 -2.24 -1.55 -5.68
C ASP A 228 -1.34 -1.91 -4.47
N MET A 229 -1.56 -1.27 -3.32
CA MET A 229 -0.82 -1.55 -2.09
C MET A 229 -1.09 -2.94 -1.53
N ILE A 230 -2.16 -3.65 -1.93
CA ILE A 230 -2.36 -5.05 -1.52
C ILE A 230 -1.27 -5.92 -2.13
N ASP A 231 -1.02 -5.76 -3.44
CA ASP A 231 0.06 -6.48 -4.14
C ASP A 231 1.43 -6.14 -3.52
N LEU A 232 1.68 -4.85 -3.25
CA LEU A 232 2.95 -4.41 -2.66
C LEU A 232 3.13 -4.87 -1.22
N GLN A 233 2.06 -4.87 -0.42
CA GLN A 233 2.10 -5.35 0.96
C GLN A 233 2.36 -6.85 1.03
N SER A 234 1.71 -7.66 0.18
CA SER A 234 1.98 -9.10 0.13
C SER A 234 3.37 -9.41 -0.43
N PHE A 235 3.87 -8.66 -1.41
CA PHE A 235 5.25 -8.82 -1.87
C PHE A 235 6.24 -8.58 -0.73
N ILE A 236 6.06 -7.49 0.03
CA ILE A 236 6.88 -7.15 1.20
C ILE A 236 6.72 -8.20 2.31
N TRP A 237 5.51 -8.72 2.52
CA TRP A 237 5.23 -9.79 3.47
C TRP A 237 6.09 -11.03 3.20
N VAL A 238 6.14 -11.51 1.95
CA VAL A 238 6.97 -12.66 1.54
C VAL A 238 8.46 -12.45 1.85
N GLN A 239 8.95 -11.20 1.85
CA GLN A 239 10.37 -10.94 2.16
C GLN A 239 10.68 -10.98 3.66
N GLY A 240 9.67 -10.74 4.49
CA GLY A 240 9.85 -10.46 5.91
C GLY A 240 9.07 -11.38 6.86
N SER A 241 8.23 -12.29 6.36
CA SER A 241 7.44 -13.25 7.16
C SER A 241 8.13 -14.60 7.23
N ASP A 242 8.01 -15.29 8.37
CA ASP A 242 8.57 -16.63 8.60
C ASP A 242 7.79 -17.72 7.87
N GLU A 243 6.58 -17.41 7.41
CA GLU A 243 5.77 -18.27 6.53
C GLU A 243 6.44 -18.51 5.18
N TYR A 244 7.37 -17.64 4.79
CA TYR A 244 8.11 -17.72 3.53
C TYR A 244 9.61 -17.78 3.80
N PRO A 245 10.15 -18.93 4.23
CA PRO A 245 11.58 -19.10 4.47
C PRO A 245 12.41 -18.88 3.20
N ASP A 246 13.73 -18.68 3.37
CA ASP A 246 14.68 -18.54 2.28
C ASP A 246 15.03 -19.88 1.62
#